data_AF-C1FLZ8-F1
#
_entry.id   AF-C1FLZ8-F1
#
_cell.length_a   1.000
_cell.length_b   1.000
_cell.length_c   1.000
_cell.angle_alpha   90.00
_cell.angle_beta   90.00
_cell.angle_gamma   90.00
#
_symmetry.space_group_name_H-M   'P 1'
#
loop_
_entity.id
_entity.type
_entity.pdbx_description
1 polymer ?
#
loop_
_entity_poly.entity_id
_entity_poly.type
_entity_poly.pdbx_seq_one_letter_code
_entity_poly.pdbx_strand_id
1 'polypeptide(L)'
;MNRKILATVTEEERDVVEELYERIYSLKSFIRLLSEKKLEPNEQNFLYKKILNDWYDTKKRYDYWWQNTVQKYNLSKNDIEKLYMDFGKMQIYPID
;
A
#
# COMPACT_ATOMS: atom_id res chain seq x y z
N MET A 1 -23.99 3.41 8.66
CA MET A 1 -24.01 3.07 7.23
C MET A 1 -23.41 1.68 7.07
N ASN A 2 -24.21 0.68 6.68
CA ASN A 2 -23.70 -0.67 6.41
C ASN A 2 -23.07 -0.69 5.03
N ARG A 3 -21.74 -0.48 4.96
CA ARG A 3 -21.00 -0.67 3.70
C ARG A 3 -21.11 -2.15 3.29
N LYS A 4 -21.38 -2.40 2.00
CA LYS A 4 -21.46 -3.76 1.47
C LYS A 4 -20.07 -4.41 1.55
N ILE A 5 -19.98 -5.51 2.29
CA ILE A 5 -18.77 -6.36 2.30
C ILE A 5 -18.67 -7.03 0.93
N LEU A 6 -17.54 -6.85 0.25
CA LEU A 6 -17.26 -7.45 -1.05
C LEU A 6 -16.52 -8.78 -0.92
N ALA A 7 -15.59 -8.87 0.03
CA ALA A 7 -14.84 -10.08 0.32
C ALA A 7 -14.30 -10.08 1.76
N THR A 8 -14.02 -11.27 2.28
CA THR A 8 -13.22 -11.49 3.49
C THR A 8 -11.96 -12.27 3.08
N VAL A 9 -10.79 -11.74 3.41
CA VAL A 9 -9.48 -12.36 3.09
C VAL A 9 -8.99 -13.23 4.25
N THR A 10 -7.97 -14.05 4.01
CA THR A 10 -7.30 -14.77 5.12
C THR A 10 -6.41 -13.83 5.92
N GLU A 11 -6.00 -14.26 7.11
CA GLU A 11 -5.07 -13.51 7.96
C GLU A 11 -3.73 -13.30 7.25
N GLU A 12 -3.20 -14.33 6.57
CA GLU A 12 -1.94 -14.22 5.84
C GLU A 12 -2.02 -13.22 4.68
N GLU A 13 -3.14 -13.20 3.96
CA GLU A 13 -3.35 -12.25 2.88
C GLU A 13 -3.44 -10.82 3.39
N ARG A 14 -4.13 -10.63 4.53
CA ARG A 14 -4.23 -9.35 5.23
C ARG A 14 -2.85 -8.88 5.69
N ASP A 15 -2.08 -9.74 6.35
CA ASP A 15 -0.77 -9.40 6.92
C ASP A 15 0.19 -8.92 5.82
N VAL A 16 0.20 -9.60 4.66
CA VAL A 16 1.04 -9.22 3.52
C VAL A 16 0.71 -7.81 3.02
N VAL A 17 -0.58 -7.48 2.83
CA VAL A 17 -0.96 -6.17 2.31
C VAL A 17 -0.85 -5.06 3.35
N GLU A 18 -1.07 -5.38 4.63
CA GLU A 18 -0.87 -4.46 5.76
C GLU A 18 0.60 -4.08 5.88
N GLU A 19 1.54 -5.03 5.81
CA GLU A 19 2.98 -4.75 5.81
C GLU A 19 3.38 -3.85 4.64
N LEU A 20 2.89 -4.15 3.43
CA LEU A 20 3.17 -3.35 2.24
C LEU A 20 2.61 -1.92 2.37
N TYR A 21 1.40 -1.78 2.91
CA TYR A 21 0.76 -0.50 3.18
C TYR A 21 1.60 0.32 4.17
N GLU A 22 1.90 -0.22 5.34
CA GLU A 22 2.69 0.45 6.37
C GLU A 22 4.07 0.85 5.87
N ARG A 23 4.71 -0.01 5.07
CA ARG A 23 5.99 0.29 4.44
C ARG A 23 5.89 1.47 3.46
N ILE A 24 4.83 1.55 2.65
CA ILE A 24 4.58 2.70 1.75
C ILE A 24 4.44 3.99 2.56
N TYR A 25 3.68 3.98 3.67
CA TYR A 25 3.50 5.15 4.53
C TYR A 25 4.79 5.57 5.23
N SER A 26 5.55 4.60 5.72
CA SER A 26 6.84 4.82 6.36
C SER A 26 7.83 5.46 5.38
N LEU A 27 7.94 4.94 4.16
CA LEU A 27 8.82 5.48 3.11
C LEU A 27 8.41 6.91 2.71
N LYS A 28 7.11 7.19 2.56
CA LYS A 28 6.62 8.57 2.33
C LYS A 28 7.01 9.51 3.47
N SER A 29 6.88 9.06 4.71
CA SER A 29 7.28 9.82 5.90
C SER A 29 8.78 10.09 5.91
N PHE A 30 9.60 9.10 5.54
CA PHE A 30 11.05 9.27 5.41
C PHE A 30 11.43 10.30 4.34
N ILE A 31 10.78 10.32 3.19
CA ILE A 31 11.02 11.34 2.16
C ILE A 31 10.76 12.74 2.72
N ARG A 32 9.65 12.92 3.44
CA ARG A 32 9.32 14.20 4.08
C ARG A 32 10.40 14.61 5.09
N LEU A 33 10.76 13.71 6.00
CA LEU A 33 11.79 13.96 7.01
C LEU A 33 13.15 14.27 6.36
N LEU A 34 13.52 13.57 5.28
CA LEU A 34 14.76 13.82 4.56
C LEU A 34 14.79 15.24 3.97
N SER A 35 13.67 15.75 3.46
CA SER A 35 13.57 17.12 2.95
C SER A 35 13.75 18.20 4.03
N GLU A 36 13.51 17.87 5.29
CA GLU A 36 13.66 18.78 6.43
C GLU A 36 15.08 18.73 7.05
N LYS A 37 15.91 17.74 6.69
CA LYS A 37 17.27 17.58 7.22
C LYS A 37 18.29 18.39 6.43
N LYS A 38 19.24 18.99 7.15
CA LYS A 38 20.45 19.58 6.55
C LYS A 38 21.50 18.48 6.40
N LEU A 39 21.54 17.88 5.22
CA LEU A 39 22.54 16.89 4.83
C LEU A 39 23.43 17.45 3.73
N GLU A 40 24.60 16.84 3.54
CA GLU A 40 25.42 17.13 2.36
C GLU A 40 24.65 16.72 1.09
N PRO A 41 24.72 17.50 -0.01
CA PRO A 41 23.91 17.27 -1.20
C PRO A 41 24.03 15.85 -1.79
N ASN A 42 25.23 15.27 -1.76
CA ASN A 42 25.48 13.92 -2.25
C ASN A 42 24.80 12.84 -1.39
N GLU A 43 24.81 13.02 -0.08
CA GLU A 43 24.17 12.11 0.87
C GLU A 43 22.64 12.20 0.76
N GLN A 44 22.12 13.42 0.66
CA GLN A 44 20.69 13.65 0.44
C GLN A 44 20.20 12.98 -0.86
N ASN A 45 20.92 13.16 -1.97
CA ASN A 45 20.58 12.55 -3.25
C ASN A 45 20.65 11.01 -3.20
N PHE A 46 21.67 10.46 -2.55
CA PHE A 46 21.83 9.01 -2.38
C PHE A 46 20.67 8.41 -1.59
N LEU A 47 20.34 8.99 -0.44
CA LEU A 47 19.24 8.52 0.41
C LEU A 47 17.89 8.68 -0.30
N TYR A 48 17.65 9.82 -0.96
CA TYR A 48 16.44 10.05 -1.72
C TYR A 48 16.24 8.99 -2.80
N LYS A 49 17.27 8.69 -3.59
CA LYS A 49 17.20 7.67 -4.64
C LYS A 49 16.93 6.27 -4.07
N LYS A 50 17.55 5.93 -2.94
CA LYS A 50 17.33 4.64 -2.28
C LYS A 50 15.88 4.50 -1.79
N ILE A 51 15.37 5.51 -1.09
CA ILE A 51 13.99 5.50 -0.59
C ILE A 51 12.99 5.46 -1.74
N LEU A 52 13.25 6.19 -2.83
CA LEU A 52 12.38 6.21 -4.00
C LEU A 52 12.33 4.84 -4.69
N ASN A 53 13.47 4.16 -4.84
CA ASN A 53 13.51 2.79 -5.38
C ASN A 53 12.73 1.82 -4.49
N ASP A 54 12.98 1.84 -3.18
CA ASP A 54 12.27 0.99 -2.23
C ASP A 54 10.75 1.25 -2.26
N TRP A 55 10.35 2.51 -2.45
CA TRP A 55 8.95 2.90 -2.57
C TRP A 55 8.31 2.33 -3.84
N TYR A 56 8.97 2.44 -5.00
CA TYR A 56 8.47 1.88 -6.25
C TYR A 56 8.31 0.35 -6.18
N ASP A 57 9.31 -0.35 -5.63
CA ASP A 57 9.25 -1.80 -5.48
C ASP A 57 8.13 -2.24 -4.53
N THR A 58 7.98 -1.55 -3.41
CA THR A 58 6.90 -1.83 -2.44
C THR A 58 5.53 -1.54 -3.06
N LYS A 59 5.38 -0.41 -3.76
CA LYS A 59 4.12 -0.04 -4.43
C LYS A 59 3.74 -1.06 -5.51
N LYS A 60 4.70 -1.54 -6.28
CA LYS A 60 4.46 -2.58 -7.29
C LYS A 60 3.95 -3.88 -6.68
N ARG A 61 4.52 -4.31 -5.54
CA ARG A 61 4.04 -5.49 -4.81
C ARG A 61 2.63 -5.29 -4.25
N TYR A 62 2.35 -4.10 -3.71
CA TYR A 62 1.03 -3.72 -3.22
C TYR A 62 -0.02 -3.76 -4.34
N ASP A 63 0.31 -3.22 -5.51
CA ASP A 63 -0.59 -3.22 -6.67
C ASP A 63 -0.81 -4.63 -7.21
N TYR A 64 0.23 -5.44 -7.25
CA TYR A 64 0.13 -6.84 -7.65
C TYR A 64 -0.74 -7.65 -6.69
N TRP A 65 -0.62 -7.40 -5.38
CA TRP A 65 -1.50 -8.01 -4.38
C TRP A 65 -2.97 -7.66 -4.67
N TRP A 66 -3.30 -6.39 -4.92
CA TRP A 66 -4.67 -5.99 -5.26
C TRP A 66 -5.19 -6.63 -6.54
N GLN A 67 -4.37 -6.70 -7.58
CA GLN A 67 -4.73 -7.36 -8.84
C GLN A 67 -5.09 -8.84 -8.62
N ASN A 68 -4.27 -9.54 -7.83
CA ASN A 68 -4.51 -10.95 -7.50
C ASN A 68 -5.76 -11.12 -6.63
N THR A 69 -5.95 -10.29 -5.61
CA THR A 69 -7.11 -10.35 -4.70
C THR A 69 -8.41 -10.11 -5.46
N VAL A 70 -8.45 -9.10 -6.31
CA VAL A 70 -9.64 -8.80 -7.13
C VAL A 70 -9.97 -9.96 -8.06
N GLN A 71 -8.96 -10.63 -8.63
CA GLN A 71 -9.19 -11.83 -9.42
C GLN A 71 -9.66 -13.02 -8.56
N LYS A 72 -9.00 -13.29 -7.44
CA LYS A 72 -9.29 -14.42 -6.53
C LYS A 72 -10.72 -14.36 -5.99
N TYR A 73 -11.18 -13.17 -5.61
CA TYR A 73 -12.51 -12.95 -5.03
C TYR A 73 -13.56 -12.49 -6.04
N ASN A 74 -13.24 -12.52 -7.35
CA ASN A 74 -14.12 -12.10 -8.44
C ASN A 74 -14.72 -10.69 -8.25
N LEU A 75 -13.88 -9.76 -7.79
CA LEU A 75 -14.24 -8.35 -7.62
C LEU A 75 -14.13 -7.60 -8.96
N SER A 76 -14.77 -6.43 -9.05
CA SER A 76 -14.69 -5.59 -10.26
C SER A 76 -13.26 -5.09 -10.48
N LYS A 77 -12.60 -5.56 -11.55
CA LYS A 77 -11.24 -5.15 -11.93
C LYS A 77 -11.12 -3.67 -12.31
N ASN A 78 -12.22 -3.07 -12.75
CA ASN A 78 -12.23 -1.65 -13.16
C ASN A 78 -12.23 -0.70 -11.96
N ASP A 79 -12.37 -1.21 -10.74
CA ASP A 79 -12.62 -0.41 -9.55
C ASP A 79 -11.59 -0.62 -8.44
N ILE A 80 -10.39 -1.16 -8.72
CA ILE A 80 -9.35 -1.39 -7.68
C ILE A 80 -9.08 -0.12 -6.86
N GLU A 81 -9.00 1.04 -7.51
CA GLU A 81 -8.79 2.34 -6.84
C GLU A 81 -9.97 2.78 -5.97
N LYS A 82 -11.15 2.17 -6.16
CA LYS A 82 -12.35 2.37 -5.36
C LYS A 82 -12.55 1.23 -4.36
N LEU A 83 -11.55 0.41 -4.10
CA LEU A 83 -11.59 -0.60 -3.05
C LEU A 83 -10.73 -0.15 -1.88
N TYR A 84 -11.20 -0.45 -0.67
CA TYR A 84 -10.38 -0.36 0.51
C TYR A 84 -10.53 -1.64 1.35
N MET A 85 -9.47 -2.00 2.05
CA MET A 85 -9.47 -3.08 3.03
C MET A 85 -9.51 -2.50 4.44
N ASP A 86 -10.39 -3.03 5.28
CA ASP A 86 -10.35 -2.89 6.73
C ASP A 86 -9.49 -4.03 7.29
N PHE A 87 -8.24 -3.72 7.66
CA PHE A 87 -7.28 -4.72 8.16
C PHE A 87 -7.76 -5.39 9.46
N GLY A 88 -8.41 -4.64 10.36
CA GLY A 88 -8.91 -5.18 11.62
C GLY A 88 -10.05 -6.17 11.46
N LYS A 89 -10.79 -6.09 10.34
CA LYS A 89 -11.88 -7.02 10.01
C LYS A 89 -11.54 -8.01 8.90
N MET A 90 -10.37 -7.90 8.27
CA MET A 90 -9.98 -8.66 7.08
C MET A 90 -11.00 -8.56 5.93
N GLN A 91 -11.66 -7.40 5.81
CA GLN A 91 -12.79 -7.23 4.89
C GLN A 91 -12.53 -6.14 3.84
N ILE A 92 -12.95 -6.40 2.61
CA ILE A 92 -12.86 -5.47 1.49
C ILE A 92 -14.21 -4.83 1.23
N TYR A 93 -14.18 -3.53 0.97
CA TYR A 93 -15.35 -2.67 0.77
C TYR A 93 -15.12 -1.72 -0.42
N PRO A 94 -16.18 -1.20 -1.04
CA PRO A 94 -16.06 -0.06 -1.93
C PRO A 94 -15.78 1.22 -1.13
N ILE A 95 -15.02 2.12 -1.72
CA ILE A 95 -14.90 3.52 -1.31
C ILE A 95 -16.10 4.23 -1.91
N ASP A 96 -16.96 4.76 -1.04
CA ASP A 96 -18.11 5.61 -1.42
C ASP A 96 -17.66 6.98 -1.94
#